data_AF-A0A2V3ZW04-F1
#
_entry.id   AF-A0A2V3ZW04-F1
#
_cell.length_a   1.000
_cell.length_b   1.000
_cell.length_c   1.000
_cell.angle_alpha   90.00
_cell.angle_beta   90.00
_cell.angle_gamma   90.00
#
_symmetry.space_group_name_H-M   'P 1'
#
loop_
_entity.id
_entity.type
_entity.pdbx_description
1 polymer ?
#
loop_
_entity_poly.entity_id
_entity_poly.type
_entity_poly.pdbx_seq_one_letter_code
_entity_poly.pdbx_strand_id
1 'polypeptide(L)'
;MNISSVVVRVLPENTEHLVGVLKDSDLCDYHLHDEGKIIVTIEGEGISEEIAKLKKIQAFKNVLSADMMYSYSEDELDQERDKIDKSDGIKPWLNDNSKDAGLINYAGDLKKKKL
;
A
#
# COMPACT_ATOMS: atom_id res chain seq x y z
N MET A 1 -10.16 8.27 -4.03
CA MET A 1 -9.69 7.47 -5.20
C MET A 1 -8.19 7.27 -5.04
N ASN A 2 -7.72 6.02 -5.05
CA ASN A 2 -6.32 5.70 -4.79
C ASN A 2 -5.56 5.49 -6.10
N ILE A 3 -4.32 5.95 -6.12
CA ILE A 3 -3.40 5.80 -7.24
C ILE A 3 -2.13 5.12 -6.75
N SER A 4 -1.83 3.95 -7.32
CA SER A 4 -0.67 3.15 -6.95
C SER A 4 0.27 2.92 -8.12
N SER A 5 1.56 3.21 -7.92
CA SER A 5 2.60 2.92 -8.90
C SER A 5 3.16 1.52 -8.70
N VAL A 6 3.26 0.75 -9.79
CA VAL A 6 3.70 -0.65 -9.80
C VAL A 6 4.83 -0.82 -10.81
N VAL A 7 5.89 -1.48 -10.37
CA VAL A 7 7.00 -1.88 -11.23
C VAL A 7 6.85 -3.36 -11.53
N VAL A 8 6.59 -3.68 -12.80
CA VAL A 8 6.51 -5.04 -13.32
C VAL A 8 7.87 -5.43 -13.90
N ARG A 9 8.43 -6.55 -13.46
CA ARG A 9 9.68 -7.10 -13.97
C ARG A 9 9.37 -8.27 -14.90
N VAL A 10 10.03 -8.28 -16.05
CA VAL A 10 9.92 -9.30 -17.10
C VAL A 10 11.30 -9.59 -17.68
N LEU A 11 11.39 -10.71 -18.40
CA LEU A 11 12.56 -10.95 -19.26
C LEU A 11 12.58 -9.92 -20.40
N PRO A 12 13.75 -9.32 -20.73
CA PRO A 12 13.87 -8.32 -21.79
C PRO A 12 13.21 -8.74 -23.11
N GLU A 13 13.35 -10.01 -23.49
CA GLU A 13 12.78 -10.64 -24.68
C GLU A 13 11.24 -10.57 -24.76
N ASN A 14 10.57 -10.50 -23.61
CA ASN A 14 9.11 -10.51 -23.51
C ASN A 14 8.52 -9.13 -23.19
N THR A 15 9.36 -8.09 -23.09
CA THR A 15 8.93 -6.75 -22.66
C THR A 15 7.92 -6.15 -23.62
N GLU A 16 8.21 -6.14 -24.93
CA GLU A 16 7.30 -5.56 -25.93
C GLU A 16 5.94 -6.25 -25.96
N HIS A 17 5.94 -7.58 -25.85
CA HIS A 17 4.71 -8.36 -25.82
C HIS A 17 3.86 -8.02 -24.59
N LEU A 18 4.48 -7.94 -23.40
CA LEU A 18 3.73 -7.60 -22.19
C LEU A 18 3.24 -6.15 -22.22
N VAL A 19 4.01 -5.21 -22.77
CA VAL A 19 3.57 -3.82 -22.95
C VAL A 19 2.33 -3.75 -23.83
N GLY A 20 2.24 -4.54 -24.90
CA GLY A 20 1.02 -4.65 -25.71
C GLY A 20 -0.18 -5.14 -24.89
N VAL A 21 0.00 -6.24 -24.15
CA VAL A 21 -1.06 -6.82 -23.29
C VAL A 21 -1.51 -5.83 -22.21
N LEU A 22 -0.58 -5.10 -21.60
CA LEU A 22 -0.88 -4.12 -20.56
C LEU A 22 -1.63 -2.90 -21.12
N LYS A 23 -1.28 -2.45 -22.33
CA LYS A 23 -1.98 -1.34 -23.02
C LYS A 23 -3.38 -1.72 -23.48
N ASP A 24 -3.59 -2.96 -23.89
CA ASP A 24 -4.91 -3.48 -24.26
C ASP A 24 -5.78 -3.85 -23.04
N SER A 25 -5.18 -3.83 -21.84
CA SER A 25 -5.81 -4.22 -20.59
C SER A 25 -6.31 -2.99 -19.83
N ASP A 26 -7.60 -2.98 -19.47
CA ASP A 26 -8.25 -1.94 -18.66
C ASP A 26 -7.88 -1.99 -17.15
N LEU A 27 -6.77 -2.66 -16.81
CA LEU A 27 -6.33 -2.88 -15.43
C LEU A 27 -5.31 -1.85 -14.95
N CYS A 28 -4.57 -1.21 -15.84
CA CYS A 28 -3.47 -0.31 -15.48
C CYS A 28 -3.08 0.62 -16.62
N ASP A 29 -2.58 1.80 -16.26
CA ASP A 29 -2.01 2.76 -17.19
C ASP A 29 -0.52 2.53 -17.36
N TYR A 30 -0.10 2.31 -18.60
CA TYR A 30 1.30 2.15 -18.96
C TYR A 30 2.00 3.52 -19.04
N HIS A 31 3.18 3.64 -18.42
CA HIS A 31 4.00 4.86 -18.49
C HIS A 31 5.32 4.66 -19.25
N LEU A 32 6.14 3.71 -18.79
CA LEU A 32 7.51 3.54 -19.29
C LEU A 32 7.95 2.09 -19.18
N HIS A 33 8.82 1.65 -20.08
CA HIS A 33 9.54 0.38 -19.95
C HIS A 33 11.01 0.58 -20.32
N ASP A 34 11.90 -0.10 -19.60
CA ASP A 34 13.33 -0.13 -19.89
C ASP A 34 13.96 -1.43 -19.39
N GLU A 35 14.79 -2.07 -20.20
CA GLU A 35 15.52 -3.32 -19.90
C GLU A 35 14.74 -4.39 -19.09
N GLY A 36 13.47 -4.63 -19.43
CA GLY A 36 12.63 -5.62 -18.74
C GLY A 36 11.98 -5.13 -17.42
N LYS A 37 12.01 -3.84 -17.15
CA LYS A 37 11.19 -3.18 -16.12
C LYS A 37 10.11 -2.37 -16.81
N ILE A 38 8.87 -2.50 -16.35
CA ILE A 38 7.72 -1.78 -16.88
C ILE A 38 7.08 -1.05 -15.70
N ILE A 39 6.91 0.26 -15.84
CA ILE A 39 6.25 1.14 -14.89
C ILE A 39 4.80 1.30 -15.35
N VAL A 40 3.89 0.87 -14.49
CA VAL A 40 2.45 1.05 -14.66
C VAL A 40 1.84 1.69 -13.43
N THR A 41 0.72 2.36 -13.61
CA THR A 41 -0.09 2.90 -12.52
C THR A 41 -1.43 2.16 -12.49
N ILE A 42 -1.92 1.91 -11.28
CA ILE A 42 -3.20 1.27 -11.03
C ILE A 42 -4.06 2.28 -10.27
N GLU A 43 -5.26 2.51 -10.77
CA GLU A 43 -6.28 3.31 -10.08
C GLU A 43 -7.33 2.40 -9.46
N GLY A 44 -7.85 2.74 -8.29
CA GLY A 44 -8.93 2.00 -7.64
C GLY A 44 -9.70 2.86 -6.64
N GLU A 45 -10.94 2.47 -6.31
CA GLU A 45 -11.72 3.17 -5.28
C GLU A 45 -11.18 2.93 -3.87
N GLY A 46 -10.44 1.83 -3.66
CA GLY A 46 -9.75 1.53 -2.40
C GLY A 46 -8.69 0.43 -2.53
N ILE A 47 -7.96 0.20 -1.43
CA ILE A 47 -6.82 -0.76 -1.39
C ILE A 47 -7.19 -2.16 -1.91
N SER A 48 -8.41 -2.62 -1.64
CA SER A 48 -8.85 -3.96 -2.04
C SER A 48 -8.90 -4.14 -3.56
N GLU A 49 -9.33 -3.11 -4.29
CA GLU A 49 -9.37 -3.15 -5.77
C GLU A 49 -7.97 -3.08 -6.37
N GLU A 50 -7.09 -2.25 -5.80
CA GLU A 50 -5.70 -2.15 -6.21
C GLU A 50 -4.97 -3.48 -6.05
N ILE A 51 -5.15 -4.16 -4.91
CA ILE A 51 -4.58 -5.50 -4.67
C ILE A 51 -5.14 -6.52 -5.68
N ALA A 52 -6.44 -6.45 -6.01
CA ALA A 52 -7.04 -7.35 -6.98
C ALA A 52 -6.46 -7.13 -8.39
N LYS A 53 -6.30 -5.89 -8.82
CA LYS A 53 -5.65 -5.53 -10.10
C LYS A 53 -4.18 -5.94 -10.12
N LEU A 54 -3.44 -5.71 -9.03
CA LEU A 54 -2.05 -6.14 -8.89
C LEU A 54 -1.90 -7.66 -8.98
N LYS A 55 -2.77 -8.43 -8.31
CA LYS A 55 -2.76 -9.90 -8.42
C LYS A 55 -3.03 -10.39 -9.84
N LYS A 56 -3.92 -9.74 -10.58
CA LYS A 56 -4.16 -10.05 -12.00
C LYS A 56 -2.91 -9.78 -12.84
N ILE A 57 -2.21 -8.67 -12.57
CA ILE A 57 -0.96 -8.33 -13.27
C ILE A 57 0.13 -9.36 -12.96
N GLN A 58 0.26 -9.79 -11.70
CA GLN A 58 1.20 -10.85 -11.32
C GLN A 58 0.88 -12.20 -11.97
N ALA A 59 -0.38 -12.46 -12.31
CA ALA A 59 -0.80 -13.69 -12.97
C ALA A 59 -0.58 -13.68 -14.50
N PHE A 60 -0.18 -12.55 -15.09
CA PHE A 60 0.13 -12.51 -16.52
C PHE A 60 1.31 -13.40 -16.86
N LYS A 61 1.20 -14.05 -18.02
CA LYS A 61 2.27 -14.89 -18.56
C LYS A 61 3.52 -14.03 -18.80
N ASN A 62 4.69 -14.56 -18.42
CA ASN A 62 6.00 -13.92 -18.54
C ASN A 62 6.30 -12.76 -17.56
N VAL A 63 5.42 -12.50 -16.58
CA VAL A 63 5.73 -11.64 -15.43
C VAL A 63 6.60 -12.39 -14.44
N LEU A 64 7.74 -11.81 -14.06
CA LEU A 64 8.63 -12.34 -13.02
C LEU A 64 8.19 -11.84 -11.64
N SER A 65 7.95 -10.55 -11.51
CA SER A 65 7.39 -9.92 -10.32
C SER A 65 6.61 -8.66 -10.68
N ALA A 66 5.65 -8.27 -9.85
CA ALA A 66 5.03 -6.96 -9.92
C ALA A 66 4.94 -6.40 -8.49
N ASP A 67 5.69 -5.34 -8.24
CA ASP A 67 5.90 -4.76 -6.93
C ASP A 67 5.33 -3.35 -6.88
N MET A 68 4.45 -3.09 -5.91
CA MET A 68 3.89 -1.76 -5.66
C MET A 68 4.94 -0.90 -4.95
N MET A 69 5.32 0.23 -5.56
CA MET A 69 6.36 1.13 -5.02
C MET A 69 5.76 2.19 -4.09
N TYR A 70 4.61 2.74 -4.46
CA TYR A 70 3.93 3.75 -3.67
C TYR A 70 2.45 3.80 -4.00
N SER A 71 1.62 4.09 -3.00
CA SER A 71 0.17 4.30 -3.12
C SER A 71 -0.18 5.64 -2.51
N TYR A 72 -0.87 6.48 -3.28
CA TYR A 72 -1.41 7.76 -2.83
C TYR A 72 -2.90 7.57 -2.53
N SER A 73 -3.25 7.58 -1.24
CA SER A 73 -4.62 7.46 -0.74
C SER A 73 -4.98 8.73 0.02
N GLU A 74 -5.67 9.67 -0.62
CA GLU A 74 -6.05 10.94 0.01
C GLU A 74 -7.20 10.74 1.01
N ASP A 75 -8.19 9.89 0.68
CA ASP A 75 -9.42 9.72 1.48
C ASP A 75 -9.30 8.69 2.62
N GLU A 76 -8.46 7.65 2.48
CA GLU A 76 -8.36 6.57 3.46
C GLU A 76 -7.59 6.99 4.72
N LEU A 77 -6.60 7.88 4.59
CA LEU A 77 -5.81 8.36 5.73
C LEU A 77 -6.67 9.12 6.74
N ASP A 78 -7.58 9.97 6.27
CA ASP A 78 -8.47 10.74 7.14
C ASP A 78 -9.57 9.86 7.74
N GLN A 79 -10.08 8.87 7.01
CA GLN A 79 -11.04 7.90 7.56
C GLN A 79 -10.44 7.00 8.65
N GLU A 80 -9.18 6.56 8.49
CA GLU A 80 -8.49 5.77 9.52
C GLU A 80 -8.16 6.62 10.75
N ARG A 81 -7.78 7.90 10.58
CA ARG A 81 -7.66 8.85 11.71
C ARG A 81 -8.98 9.00 12.45
N ASP A 82 -10.08 9.15 11.71
CA ASP A 82 -11.42 9.26 12.29
C ASP A 82 -11.84 8.01 13.07
N LYS A 83 -11.49 6.81 12.60
CA LYS A 83 -11.76 5.55 13.32
C LYS A 83 -10.91 5.41 14.57
N ILE A 84 -9.65 5.84 14.52
CA ILE A 84 -8.73 5.84 15.65
C ILE A 84 -9.23 6.82 16.72
N ASP A 85 -9.60 8.04 16.34
CA ASP A 85 -10.14 9.05 17.25
C ASP A 85 -11.49 8.65 17.86
N LYS A 86 -12.31 7.88 17.13
CA LYS A 86 -13.59 7.33 17.62
C LYS A 86 -13.45 6.00 18.37
N SER A 87 -12.25 5.43 18.45
CA SER A 87 -12.03 4.18 19.19
C SER A 87 -11.90 4.46 20.69
N ASP A 88 -12.75 3.83 21.51
CA ASP A 88 -12.81 3.98 22.98
C ASP A 88 -11.50 3.61 23.73
N GLY A 89 -10.49 3.11 23.03
CA GLY A 89 -9.22 2.68 23.60
C GLY A 89 -8.21 3.81 23.85
N ILE A 90 -8.35 4.95 23.19
CA ILE A 90 -7.38 6.05 23.28
C ILE A 90 -7.82 7.02 24.37
N LYS A 91 -7.12 6.97 25.49
CA LYS A 91 -7.44 7.83 26.62
C LYS A 91 -7.08 9.29 26.26
N PRO A 92 -7.99 10.26 26.43
CA PRO A 92 -7.78 11.65 26.03
C PRO A 92 -6.56 12.33 26.66
N TRP A 93 -6.08 11.82 27.80
CA TRP A 93 -4.89 12.35 28.48
C TRP A 93 -3.58 12.08 27.75
N LEU A 94 -3.57 11.20 26.72
CA LEU A 94 -2.36 10.87 25.96
C LEU A 94 -1.81 12.09 25.19
N ASN A 95 -2.69 13.02 24.81
CA ASN A 95 -2.34 14.25 24.08
C ASN A 95 -2.30 15.50 24.99
N ASP A 96 -2.42 15.31 26.30
CA ASP A 96 -2.47 16.40 27.28
C ASP A 96 -1.09 16.72 27.84
N ASN A 97 -0.47 17.80 27.33
CA ASN A 97 0.85 18.27 27.76
C ASN A 97 0.87 18.86 29.19
N SER A 98 -0.28 18.97 29.86
CA SER A 98 -0.35 19.48 31.23
C SER A 98 -0.06 18.41 32.28
N LYS A 99 0.04 17.13 31.90
CA LYS A 99 0.26 16.03 32.83
C LYS A 99 1.72 15.60 32.83
N ASP A 100 2.29 15.51 34.01
CA ASP A 100 3.66 15.07 34.20
C ASP A 100 3.80 13.58 33.82
N ALA A 101 4.68 13.28 32.88
CA ALA A 101 4.88 11.93 32.35
C ALA A 101 5.27 10.92 33.44
N GLY A 102 5.89 11.39 34.53
CA GLY A 102 6.26 10.55 35.68
C GLY A 102 5.09 9.99 36.48
N LEU A 103 3.86 10.48 36.28
CA LEU A 103 2.65 10.02 36.98
C LEU A 103 1.82 9.03 36.13
N ILE A 104 2.28 8.70 34.93
CA ILE A 104 1.58 7.76 34.04
C ILE A 104 1.91 6.33 34.47
N ASN A 105 0.93 5.64 35.05
CA ASN A 105 1.09 4.25 35.45
C ASN A 105 0.98 3.33 34.22
N TYR A 106 2.12 2.86 33.71
CA TYR A 106 2.18 1.99 32.54
C TYR A 106 1.76 0.56 32.90
N ALA A 107 0.55 0.16 32.48
CA ALA A 107 -0.01 -1.19 32.67
C ALA A 107 0.24 -2.11 31.45
N GLY A 108 1.33 -1.90 30.72
CA GLY A 108 1.70 -2.78 29.61
C GLY A 108 2.23 -4.12 30.11
N ASP A 109 1.97 -5.18 29.36
CA ASP A 109 2.53 -6.51 29.64
C ASP A 109 4.01 -6.54 29.22
N LEU A 110 4.91 -6.51 30.21
CA LEU A 110 6.34 -6.70 29.99
C LEU A 110 6.61 -8.20 29.79
N LYS A 111 6.64 -8.62 28.51
CA LYS A 111 7.00 -9.99 28.14
C LYS A 111 8.41 -10.30 28.69
N LYS A 112 8.44 -11.12 29.76
CA LYS A 112 9.61 -11.66 30.48
C LYS A 112 10.29 -10.74 31.49
N LYS A 113 9.62 -10.41 32.59
CA LYS A 113 10.32 -10.13 33.87
C LYS A 113 10.42 -11.44 34.66
N LYS A 114 11.56 -12.13 34.58
CA LYS A 114 11.89 -13.19 35.54
C LYS A 114 12.21 -12.51 36.87
N LEU A 115 11.37 -12.75 37.88
CA LEU A 115 11.71 -12.52 39.29
C LEU A 115 12.65 -13.64 39.77
#